data_AF-A0A1G7J1B1-F1
#
_entry.id   AF-A0A1G7J1B1-F1
#
_cell.length_a   1.000
_cell.length_b   1.000
_cell.length_c   1.000
_cell.angle_alpha   90.00
_cell.angle_beta   90.00
_cell.angle_gamma   90.00
#
_symmetry.space_group_name_H-M   'P 1'
#
loop_
_entity.id
_entity.type
_entity.pdbx_description
1 polymer ?
#
loop_
_entity_poly.entity_id
_entity_poly.type
_entity_poly.pdbx_seq_one_letter_code
_entity_poly.pdbx_strand_id
1 'polypeptide(L)'
;MENSNKLVNQKMRELIEVSCDIENSGDTYYSLHKSLLKFFFNAIAVTIDYDKKLISLWNSKPTRKVDFKLYGIDEAVSAKVNYTNLEDTLKGCLEEGEKQERFYRSLLAFYSQKSSTGASSNFKSA
;
A
#
# COMPACT_ATOMS: atom_id res chain seq x y z
N MET A 1 -13.72 -16.87 -13.69
CA MET A 1 -12.72 -16.41 -12.69
C MET A 1 -12.13 -15.05 -13.09
N GLU A 2 -11.70 -14.85 -14.35
CA GLU A 2 -11.18 -13.57 -14.88
C GLU A 2 -12.03 -12.32 -14.57
N ASN A 3 -13.35 -12.41 -14.71
CA ASN A 3 -14.22 -11.24 -14.51
C ASN A 3 -14.20 -10.71 -13.07
N SER A 4 -13.98 -11.60 -12.09
CA SER A 4 -13.92 -11.26 -10.68
C SER A 4 -12.63 -10.52 -10.32
N ASN A 5 -11.51 -10.94 -10.93
CA ASN A 5 -10.20 -10.33 -10.70
C ASN A 5 -10.12 -8.91 -11.30
N LYS A 6 -10.70 -8.71 -12.49
CA LYS A 6 -10.84 -7.38 -13.10
C LYS A 6 -11.65 -6.42 -12.22
N LEU A 7 -12.75 -6.90 -11.65
CA LEU A 7 -13.58 -6.11 -10.73
C LEU A 7 -12.82 -5.73 -9.45
N VAL A 8 -12.05 -6.66 -8.86
CA VAL A 8 -11.23 -6.37 -7.67
C VAL A 8 -10.17 -5.30 -7.98
N ASN A 9 -9.48 -5.43 -9.10
CA ASN A 9 -8.48 -4.46 -9.53
C ASN A 9 -9.09 -3.07 -9.78
N GLN A 10 -10.25 -3.01 -10.43
CA GLN A 10 -10.96 -1.75 -10.63
C GLN A 10 -11.31 -1.08 -9.29
N LYS A 11 -11.89 -1.83 -8.34
CA LYS A 11 -12.21 -1.31 -7.00
C LYS A 11 -10.97 -0.86 -6.24
N MET A 12 -9.84 -1.54 -6.41
CA MET A 12 -8.57 -1.09 -5.83
C MET A 12 -8.10 0.23 -6.44
N ARG A 13 -8.25 0.42 -7.76
CA ARG A 13 -7.92 1.70 -8.41
C ARG A 13 -8.77 2.84 -7.88
N GLU A 14 -10.06 2.62 -7.71
CA GLU A 14 -11.00 3.58 -7.11
C GLU A 14 -10.61 3.90 -5.65
N LEU A 15 -10.28 2.88 -4.84
CA LEU A 15 -9.82 3.09 -3.47
C LEU A 15 -8.51 3.89 -3.41
N ILE A 16 -7.55 3.62 -4.31
CA ILE A 16 -6.27 4.35 -4.39
C ILE A 16 -6.49 5.81 -4.78
N GLU A 17 -7.41 6.09 -5.69
CA GLU A 17 -7.76 7.44 -6.11
C GLU A 17 -8.32 8.24 -4.94
N VAL A 18 -9.31 7.69 -4.23
CA VAL A 18 -9.88 8.29 -3.01
C VAL A 18 -8.81 8.49 -1.93
N SER A 19 -7.86 7.56 -1.81
CA SER A 19 -6.84 7.62 -0.77
C SER A 19 -5.72 8.63 -1.04
N CYS A 20 -5.53 9.00 -2.31
CA CYS A 20 -4.52 9.98 -2.74
C CYS A 20 -5.07 11.40 -2.86
N ASP A 21 -6.39 11.58 -2.79
CA ASP A 21 -7.01 12.90 -2.81
C ASP A 21 -6.56 13.76 -1.62
N ILE A 22 -6.21 15.01 -1.89
CA ILE A 22 -5.51 15.93 -0.96
C ILE A 22 -6.38 16.24 0.27
N GLU A 23 -7.70 16.22 0.12
CA GLU A 23 -8.63 16.40 1.23
C GLU A 23 -8.67 15.18 2.17
N ASN A 24 -8.24 14.01 1.68
CA ASN A 24 -8.28 12.72 2.37
C ASN A 24 -6.88 12.15 2.69
N SER A 25 -5.80 12.78 2.24
CA SER A 25 -4.41 12.26 2.30
C SER A 25 -3.77 12.27 3.68
N GLY A 26 -4.57 12.42 4.74
CA GLY A 26 -4.12 12.31 6.14
C GLY A 26 -3.71 10.89 6.55
N ASP A 27 -3.37 10.73 7.83
CA ASP A 27 -2.93 9.46 8.44
C ASP A 27 -3.88 8.27 8.19
N THR A 28 -5.16 8.55 7.89
CA THR A 28 -6.22 7.58 7.61
C THR A 28 -5.83 6.54 6.55
N TYR A 29 -5.19 6.97 5.46
CA TYR A 29 -4.82 6.09 4.34
C TYR A 29 -3.32 5.81 4.23
N TYR A 30 -2.49 6.39 5.10
CA TYR A 30 -1.06 6.07 5.16
C TYR A 30 -0.80 4.57 5.30
N SER A 31 -1.63 3.88 6.09
CA SER A 31 -1.56 2.43 6.27
C SER A 31 -1.90 1.64 5.00
N LEU A 32 -2.82 2.14 4.17
CA LEU A 32 -3.15 1.53 2.87
C LEU A 32 -1.93 1.60 1.95
N HIS A 33 -1.38 2.81 1.77
CA HIS A 33 -0.26 3.05 0.87
C HIS A 33 0.95 2.20 1.26
N LYS A 34 1.29 2.17 2.56
CA LYS A 34 2.36 1.30 3.09
C LYS A 34 2.09 -0.18 2.86
N SER A 35 0.86 -0.63 3.09
CA SER A 35 0.53 -2.05 2.93
C SER A 35 0.67 -2.49 1.48
N LEU A 36 0.20 -1.67 0.53
CA LEU A 36 0.33 -1.96 -0.89
C LEU A 36 1.79 -2.01 -1.35
N LEU A 37 2.59 -1.01 -0.97
CA LEU A 37 4.02 -0.96 -1.30
C LEU A 37 4.81 -2.10 -0.65
N LYS A 38 4.53 -2.43 0.62
CA LYS A 38 5.14 -3.58 1.30
C LYS A 38 4.86 -4.87 0.56
N PHE A 39 3.60 -5.06 0.15
CA PHE A 39 3.19 -6.27 -0.56
C PHE A 39 3.88 -6.37 -1.92
N PHE A 40 3.86 -5.30 -2.72
CA PHE A 40 4.45 -5.27 -4.06
C PHE A 40 5.97 -5.47 -4.04
N PHE A 41 6.69 -4.72 -3.21
CA PHE A 41 8.16 -4.82 -3.11
C PHE A 41 8.64 -5.99 -2.25
N ASN A 42 7.72 -6.78 -1.68
CA ASN A 42 8.01 -7.80 -0.66
C ASN A 42 8.90 -7.24 0.47
N ALA A 43 8.57 -6.04 0.93
CA ALA A 43 9.36 -5.28 1.89
C ALA A 43 8.92 -5.51 3.34
N ILE A 44 9.90 -5.49 4.25
CA ILE A 44 9.66 -5.59 5.69
C ILE A 44 9.07 -4.29 6.20
N ALA A 45 9.65 -3.17 5.78
CA ALA A 45 9.20 -1.84 6.15
C ALA A 45 9.17 -0.91 4.95
N VAL A 46 8.24 0.03 5.00
CA VAL A 46 8.07 1.11 4.03
C VAL A 46 7.81 2.39 4.81
N THR A 47 8.45 3.48 4.37
CA THR A 47 8.05 4.84 4.73
C THR A 47 7.83 5.64 3.45
N ILE A 48 6.84 6.53 3.51
CA ILE A 48 6.53 7.47 2.44
C ILE A 48 6.70 8.87 3.01
N ASP A 49 7.55 9.66 2.37
CA ASP A 49 7.72 11.09 2.61
C ASP A 49 6.98 11.82 1.48
N TYR A 50 5.78 12.32 1.78
CA TYR A 50 4.90 12.92 0.78
C TYR A 50 5.45 14.24 0.23
N ASP A 51 6.10 15.03 1.09
CA ASP A 51 6.68 16.32 0.73
C ASP A 51 7.89 16.16 -0.19
N LYS A 52 8.79 15.23 0.16
CA LYS A 52 9.97 14.93 -0.67
C LYS A 52 9.67 13.99 -1.83
N LYS A 53 8.44 13.51 -1.94
CA LYS A 53 7.99 12.50 -2.90
C LYS A 53 8.92 11.28 -2.95
N LEU A 54 9.23 10.74 -1.78
CA LEU A 54 10.22 9.69 -1.60
C LEU A 54 9.63 8.49 -0.87
N ILE A 55 9.79 7.30 -1.44
CA ILE A 55 9.49 6.02 -0.79
C ILE A 55 10.80 5.39 -0.36
N SER A 56 10.90 5.01 0.92
CA SER A 56 12.01 4.23 1.44
C SER A 56 11.53 2.82 1.79
N LEU A 57 12.27 1.81 1.33
CA LEU A 57 11.96 0.39 1.47
C LEU A 57 13.09 -0.28 2.24
N TRP A 58 12.76 -1.22 3.13
CA TRP A 58 13.73 -2.06 3.82
C TRP A 58 13.41 -3.54 3.58
N ASN A 59 14.37 -4.26 3.01
CA ASN A 59 14.26 -5.67 2.68
C ASN A 59 15.32 -6.48 3.43
N SER A 60 14.99 -7.71 3.86
CA SER A 60 15.95 -8.64 4.50
C SER A 60 16.83 -9.41 3.52
N LYS A 61 16.58 -9.28 2.22
CA LYS A 61 17.38 -9.97 1.20
C LYS A 61 18.29 -8.97 0.51
N PRO A 62 19.63 -9.18 0.56
CA PRO A 62 20.54 -8.44 -0.29
C PRO A 62 20.11 -8.59 -1.75
N THR A 63 20.02 -7.48 -2.48
CA THR A 63 19.73 -7.44 -3.92
C THR A 63 20.84 -8.08 -4.77
N ARG A 64 21.95 -8.52 -4.17
CA ARG A 64 23.09 -9.13 -4.85
C ARG A 64 23.29 -10.57 -4.38
N LYS A 65 23.56 -11.47 -5.33
CA LYS A 65 24.05 -12.84 -5.09
C LYS A 65 25.51 -12.79 -4.60
N VAL A 66 25.77 -12.15 -3.47
CA VAL A 66 27.10 -12.15 -2.84
C VAL A 66 27.01 -13.06 -1.63
N ASP A 67 28.00 -13.97 -1.53
CA ASP A 67 28.11 -15.03 -0.54
C ASP A 67 27.59 -14.61 0.84
N PHE A 68 26.47 -15.21 1.24
CA PHE A 68 25.85 -15.01 2.55
C PHE A 68 26.84 -15.47 3.64
N LYS A 69 27.50 -14.52 4.29
CA LYS A 69 28.16 -14.75 5.58
C LYS A 69 27.14 -14.50 6.70
N LEU A 70 27.13 -15.34 7.74
CA LEU A 70 26.25 -15.24 8.91
C LEU A 70 26.29 -13.86 9.62
N TYR A 71 27.35 -13.07 9.39
CA TYR A 71 27.54 -11.72 9.93
C TYR A 71 26.99 -10.59 9.04
N GLY A 72 26.18 -10.90 8.01
CA GLY A 72 25.55 -9.90 7.12
C GLY A 72 24.02 -9.90 7.19
N ILE A 73 23.43 -10.49 8.24
CA ILE A 73 21.97 -10.63 8.44
C ILE A 73 21.33 -9.27 8.85
N ASP A 74 22.17 -8.32 9.22
CA ASP A 74 21.90 -7.01 9.78
C ASP A 74 21.82 -5.89 8.73
N GLU A 75 22.18 -6.15 7.47
CA GLU A 75 21.96 -5.18 6.38
C GLU A 75 20.53 -5.27 5.84
N ALA A 76 19.60 -4.58 6.52
CA ALA A 76 18.38 -4.15 5.87
C ALA A 76 18.76 -3.22 4.71
N VAL A 77 18.76 -3.74 3.48
CA VAL A 77 19.09 -2.95 2.29
C VAL A 77 18.00 -1.90 2.12
N SER A 78 18.38 -0.63 2.32
CA SER A 78 17.50 0.50 2.12
C SER A 78 17.47 0.86 0.64
N ALA A 79 16.36 0.55 -0.03
CA ALA A 79 16.11 1.05 -1.39
C ALA A 79 15.26 2.32 -1.30
N LYS A 80 15.60 3.31 -2.14
CA LYS A 80 14.90 4.60 -2.24
C LYS A 80 14.32 4.75 -3.63
N VAL A 81 13.04 5.10 -3.69
CA VAL A 81 12.32 5.31 -4.95
C VAL A 81 11.67 6.70 -4.90
N ASN A 82 12.08 7.58 -5.82
CA ASN A 82 11.40 8.85 -6.03
C ASN A 82 10.15 8.61 -6.85
N TYR A 83 9.08 9.35 -6.57
CA TYR A 83 7.88 9.35 -7.39
C TYR A 83 7.46 10.77 -7.77
N THR A 84 6.70 10.91 -8.85
CA THR A 84 6.15 12.20 -9.30
C THR A 84 4.69 12.33 -8.90
N ASN A 85 3.94 11.26 -9.11
CA ASN A 85 2.55 11.06 -8.73
C ASN A 85 2.41 9.77 -7.91
N LEU A 86 1.91 9.90 -6.67
CA LEU A 86 1.74 8.76 -5.77
C LEU A 86 0.64 7.82 -6.25
N GLU A 87 -0.48 8.38 -6.74
CA GLU A 87 -1.62 7.62 -7.22
C GLU A 87 -1.22 6.72 -8.39
N ASP A 88 -0.52 7.27 -9.39
CA ASP A 88 0.00 6.49 -10.52
C ASP A 88 0.98 5.42 -10.05
N THR A 89 1.84 5.75 -9.08
CA THR A 89 2.81 4.81 -8.51
C THR A 89 2.09 3.63 -7.86
N LEU A 90 1.08 3.89 -7.03
CA LEU A 90 0.30 2.87 -6.33
C LEU A 90 -0.57 2.06 -7.30
N LYS A 91 -1.19 2.71 -8.31
CA LYS A 91 -1.93 2.04 -9.39
C LYS A 91 -1.00 1.12 -10.20
N GLY A 92 0.27 1.47 -10.35
CA GLY A 92 1.32 0.64 -10.95
C GLY A 92 1.75 -0.56 -10.10
N CYS A 93 1.48 -0.54 -8.78
CA CYS A 93 1.74 -1.68 -7.89
C CYS A 93 0.62 -2.74 -7.89
N LEU A 94 -0.42 -2.57 -8.71
CA LEU A 94 -1.48 -3.56 -8.87
C LEU A 94 -1.06 -4.62 -9.90
N GLU A 95 -0.98 -5.86 -9.44
CA GLU A 95 -0.61 -7.03 -10.24
C GLU A 95 -1.77 -8.03 -10.29
N GLU A 96 -1.74 -8.92 -11.30
CA GLU A 96 -2.68 -10.02 -11.39
C GLU A 96 -2.14 -11.28 -10.68
N GLY A 97 -3.03 -12.06 -10.07
CA GLY A 97 -2.71 -13.35 -9.47
C GLY A 97 -3.60 -13.68 -8.27
N GLU A 98 -3.67 -14.94 -7.88
CA GLU A 98 -4.53 -15.35 -6.76
C GLU A 98 -4.08 -14.74 -5.42
N LYS A 99 -2.77 -14.61 -5.21
CA LYS A 99 -2.21 -14.00 -3.99
C LYS A 99 -2.56 -12.51 -3.92
N GLN A 100 -2.38 -11.82 -5.04
CA GLN A 100 -2.73 -10.41 -5.24
C GLN A 100 -4.23 -10.20 -4.97
N GLU A 101 -5.09 -11.01 -5.60
CA GLU A 101 -6.54 -10.92 -5.44
C GLU A 101 -6.98 -11.07 -3.98
N ARG A 102 -6.47 -12.09 -3.27
CA ARG A 102 -6.78 -12.30 -1.84
C ARG A 102 -6.36 -11.11 -0.99
N PHE A 103 -5.15 -10.59 -1.23
CA PHE A 103 -4.65 -9.42 -0.52
C PHE A 103 -5.51 -8.18 -0.79
N TYR A 104 -5.84 -7.89 -2.04
CA TYR A 104 -6.68 -6.76 -2.42
C TYR A 104 -8.09 -6.85 -1.83
N ARG A 105 -8.71 -8.03 -1.84
CA ARG A 105 -10.01 -8.24 -1.18
C ARG A 105 -9.96 -7.92 0.32
N SER A 106 -8.87 -8.26 1.00
CA SER A 106 -8.70 -7.96 2.43
C SER A 106 -8.60 -6.44 2.68
N LEU A 107 -7.88 -5.71 1.84
CA LEU A 107 -7.80 -4.25 1.92
C LEU A 107 -9.15 -3.60 1.66
N LEU A 108 -9.83 -4.00 0.58
CA LEU A 108 -11.16 -3.48 0.23
C LEU A 108 -12.16 -3.71 1.36
N ALA A 109 -12.17 -4.90 1.97
CA ALA A 109 -13.06 -5.20 3.10
C ALA A 109 -12.79 -4.29 4.31
N PHE A 110 -11.52 -4.11 4.68
CA PHE A 110 -11.13 -3.25 5.80
C PHE A 110 -11.53 -1.79 5.59
N TYR A 111 -11.31 -1.24 4.40
CA TYR A 111 -11.61 0.16 4.11
C TYR A 111 -13.10 0.42 3.83
N SER A 112 -13.84 -0.57 3.33
CA SER A 112 -15.30 -0.48 3.20
C SER A 112 -16.01 -0.44 4.56
N GLN A 113 -15.44 -1.07 5.60
CA GLN A 113 -16.00 -0.99 6.96
C GLN A 113 -15.72 0.37 7.60
N LYS A 114 -14.54 0.96 7.35
CA LYS A 114 -14.19 2.29 7.89
C LYS A 114 -15.04 3.41 7.31
N SER A 115 -15.40 3.34 6.03
CA SER A 115 -16.33 4.31 5.44
C SER A 115 -17.74 4.21 6.05
N SER A 116 -18.17 3.01 6.49
CA SER A 116 -19.49 2.81 7.11
C SER A 116 -19.58 3.25 8.58
N THR A 117 -18.45 3.35 9.29
CA THR A 117 -18.39 3.73 10.71
C THR A 117 -18.17 5.22 10.95
N GLY A 118 -17.88 6.00 9.91
CA GLY A 118 -17.84 7.47 9.96
C GLY A 118 -19.21 8.16 9.89
N ALA A 119 -20.30 7.42 9.69
CA ALA A 119 -21.66 7.97 9.52
C ALA A 119 -22.55 7.89 10.78
N SER A 120 -21.98 7.65 11.97
CA SER A 120 -22.77 7.61 13.22
C SER A 120 -22.08 8.34 14.36
N SER A 121 -21.96 9.67 14.22
CA SER A 121 -21.81 10.57 15.37
C SER A 121 -22.51 11.88 15.06
N ASN A 122 -23.83 11.88 15.23
CA ASN A 122 -24.62 13.02 15.70
C ASN A 122 -26.08 12.59 15.80
N PHE A 123 -26.56 12.31 17.02
CA PHE A 123 -27.81 12.86 17.57
C PHE A 123 -28.01 12.28 18.98
N LYS A 124 -27.46 12.98 19.96
CA LYS A 124 -28.04 13.10 21.30
C LYS A 124 -27.95 14.56 21.70
N SER A 125 -29.08 15.25 21.70
CA SER A 125 -29.49 16.24 22.74
C SER A 125 -30.74 16.98 22.27
N ALA A 126 -31.88 16.58 22.82
CA ALA A 126 -32.89 17.42 23.46
C ALA A 126 -33.97 16.49 24.01
#